data_AF-A0A522G2P4-F1
#
_entry.id   AF-A0A522G2P4-F1
#
_cell.length_a   1.000
_cell.length_b   1.000
_cell.length_c   1.000
_cell.angle_alpha   90.00
_cell.angle_beta   90.00
_cell.angle_gamma   90.00
#
_symmetry.space_group_name_H-M   'P 1'
#
loop_
_entity.id
_entity.type
_entity.pdbx_description
1 polymer ?
#
loop_
_entity_poly.entity_id
_entity_poly.type
_entity_poly.pdbx_seq_one_letter_code
_entity_poly.pdbx_strand_id
1 'polypeptide(L)'
;SASFNGNTLPQSYIDSGSTSNFLPAAGTVPLPACSTGALAGTGYTCPGLSVSLAALNTGTYGTAGTANVLVVDANHATQSQPTFNAIPGLASSEVPPNTTLDLGASFFFGRVISTLIENQSAPGIPIPGPAFAYTP
;
A
#
# COMPACT_ATOMS: atom_id res chain seq x y z
N SER A 1 -10.94 9.58 -7.76
CA SER A 1 -9.68 9.53 -8.53
C SER A 1 -8.50 9.61 -7.57
N ALA A 2 -7.30 9.33 -8.05
CA ALA A 2 -6.08 9.38 -7.26
C ALA A 2 -4.92 9.97 -8.08
N SER A 3 -4.02 10.66 -7.41
CA SER A 3 -2.72 11.04 -7.95
C SER A 3 -1.63 10.31 -7.18
N PHE A 4 -0.75 9.59 -7.87
CA PHE A 4 0.32 8.82 -7.26
C PHE A 4 1.55 8.75 -8.17
N ASN A 5 2.72 9.07 -7.62
CA ASN A 5 4.01 8.97 -8.31
C ASN A 5 4.03 9.66 -9.69
N GLY A 6 3.38 10.83 -9.82
CA GLY A 6 3.27 11.57 -11.08
C GLY A 6 2.16 11.10 -12.02
N ASN A 7 1.43 10.03 -11.68
CA ASN A 7 0.30 9.54 -12.46
C ASN A 7 -1.03 10.09 -11.95
N THR A 8 -1.93 10.44 -12.86
CA THR A 8 -3.35 10.72 -12.56
C THR A 8 -4.18 9.50 -12.94
N LEU A 9 -4.92 8.97 -11.96
CA LEU A 9 -5.73 7.76 -12.09
C LEU A 9 -7.22 8.14 -11.97
N PRO A 10 -7.88 8.55 -13.08
CA PRO A 10 -9.25 9.05 -13.04
C PRO A 10 -10.26 7.98 -12.61
N GLN A 11 -9.99 6.71 -12.92
CA GLN A 11 -10.84 5.55 -12.63
C GLN A 11 -10.34 4.70 -11.45
N SER A 12 -9.51 5.27 -10.57
CA SER A 12 -9.15 4.61 -9.31
C SER A 12 -10.30 4.63 -8.31
N TYR A 13 -10.34 3.62 -7.45
CA TYR A 13 -11.33 3.46 -6.39
C TYR A 13 -10.67 2.86 -5.15
N ILE A 14 -11.30 3.07 -3.99
CA ILE A 14 -10.91 2.42 -2.74
C ILE A 14 -11.68 1.09 -2.69
N ASP A 15 -10.95 -0.01 -2.72
CA ASP A 15 -11.53 -1.34 -2.60
C ASP A 15 -11.41 -1.84 -1.15
N SER A 16 -12.47 -1.69 -0.38
CA SER A 16 -12.52 -2.19 1.00
C SER A 16 -12.66 -3.72 1.10
N GLY A 17 -12.91 -4.42 -0.01
CA GLY A 17 -13.02 -5.88 -0.07
C GLY A 17 -11.71 -6.59 -0.37
N SER A 18 -10.68 -5.85 -0.79
CA SER A 18 -9.38 -6.41 -1.15
C SER A 18 -8.39 -6.42 0.01
N THR A 19 -7.52 -7.41 -0.02
CA THR A 19 -6.42 -7.59 0.92
C THR A 19 -5.15 -6.85 0.48
N SER A 20 -4.97 -6.65 -0.82
CA SER A 20 -3.83 -5.99 -1.45
C SER A 20 -4.15 -4.58 -1.91
N ASN A 21 -3.14 -3.71 -1.93
CA ASN A 21 -3.22 -2.39 -2.55
C ASN A 21 -2.47 -2.42 -3.88
N PHE A 22 -3.14 -2.02 -4.95
CA PHE A 22 -2.54 -1.94 -6.27
C PHE A 22 -2.32 -0.48 -6.69
N LEU A 23 -1.06 -0.10 -6.91
CA LEU A 23 -0.67 1.22 -7.39
C LEU A 23 0.15 1.10 -8.68
N PRO A 24 0.24 2.14 -9.52
CA PRO A 24 1.17 2.12 -10.65
C PRO A 24 2.61 1.93 -10.17
N ALA A 25 3.32 0.93 -10.72
CA ALA A 25 4.74 0.72 -10.42
C ALA A 25 5.64 1.70 -11.21
N ALA A 26 5.18 2.20 -12.35
CA ALA A 26 5.87 3.23 -13.13
C ALA A 26 5.43 4.64 -12.70
N GLY A 27 6.35 5.60 -12.76
CA GLY A 27 6.09 6.99 -12.41
C GLY A 27 7.35 7.85 -12.37
N THR A 28 7.29 8.99 -11.71
CA THR A 28 8.42 9.93 -11.58
C THR A 28 9.55 9.37 -10.72
N VAL A 29 9.21 8.69 -9.63
CA VAL A 29 10.16 7.94 -8.79
C VAL A 29 10.25 6.51 -9.32
N PRO A 30 11.44 6.05 -9.75
CA PRO A 30 11.60 4.71 -10.28
C PRO A 30 11.47 3.67 -9.15
N LEU A 31 10.61 2.68 -9.38
CA LEU A 31 10.42 1.52 -8.49
C LEU A 31 10.78 0.24 -9.25
N PRO A 32 12.07 0.01 -9.59
CA PRO A 32 12.48 -1.14 -10.38
C PRO A 32 12.40 -2.43 -9.56
N ALA A 33 12.17 -3.55 -10.24
CA ALA A 33 12.35 -4.86 -9.63
C ALA A 33 13.82 -5.10 -9.24
N CYS A 34 14.04 -5.90 -8.21
CA CYS A 34 15.37 -6.35 -7.81
C CYS A 34 16.02 -7.14 -8.95
N SER A 35 17.12 -6.62 -9.48
CA SER A 35 17.90 -7.24 -10.56
C SER A 35 19.12 -8.02 -10.06
N THR A 36 19.50 -7.82 -8.80
CA THR A 36 20.64 -8.48 -8.13
C THR A 36 20.26 -8.84 -6.69
N GLY A 37 21.13 -9.57 -5.98
CA GLY A 37 20.92 -9.96 -4.59
C GLY A 37 19.97 -11.15 -4.40
N ALA A 38 19.60 -11.42 -3.15
CA ALA A 38 18.81 -12.60 -2.77
C ALA A 38 17.39 -12.60 -3.36
N LEU A 39 16.86 -11.42 -3.70
CA LEU A 39 15.52 -11.26 -4.27
C LEU A 39 15.52 -11.04 -5.79
N ALA A 40 16.65 -11.24 -6.47
CA ALA A 40 16.69 -11.11 -7.93
C ALA A 40 15.68 -12.06 -8.62
N GLY A 41 14.88 -11.54 -9.55
CA GLY A 41 13.91 -12.33 -10.33
C GLY A 41 12.63 -12.74 -9.58
N THR A 42 12.44 -12.28 -8.35
CA THR A 42 11.23 -12.58 -7.55
C THR A 42 10.07 -11.61 -7.78
N GLY A 43 10.32 -10.46 -8.42
CA GLY A 43 9.33 -9.39 -8.62
C GLY A 43 9.30 -8.34 -7.51
N TYR A 44 10.01 -8.53 -6.39
CA TYR A 44 10.16 -7.50 -5.35
C TYR A 44 10.87 -6.26 -5.89
N THR A 45 10.54 -5.10 -5.32
CA THR A 45 11.08 -3.80 -5.71
C THR A 45 12.37 -3.45 -4.95
N CYS A 46 13.39 -2.96 -5.66
CA CYS A 46 14.66 -2.50 -5.10
C CYS A 46 15.02 -1.10 -5.64
N PRO A 47 14.42 -0.01 -5.10
CA PRO A 47 14.77 1.36 -5.45
C PRO A 47 16.20 1.79 -5.04
N GLY A 48 16.97 0.97 -4.33
CA GLY A 48 18.31 1.28 -3.82
C GLY A 48 18.31 1.98 -2.46
N LEU A 49 17.25 2.72 -2.13
CA LEU A 49 16.98 3.32 -0.83
C LEU A 49 15.48 3.32 -0.56
N SER A 50 15.06 3.29 0.71
CA SER A 50 13.65 3.42 1.07
C SER A 50 13.08 4.77 0.62
N VAL A 51 11.94 4.74 -0.07
CA VAL A 51 11.24 5.92 -0.59
C VAL A 51 9.88 6.06 0.07
N SER A 52 9.52 7.29 0.44
CA SER A 52 8.18 7.64 0.91
C SER A 52 7.45 8.42 -0.18
N LEU A 53 6.32 7.87 -0.63
CA LEU A 53 5.43 8.45 -1.62
C LEU A 53 4.10 8.80 -0.98
N ALA A 54 3.29 9.58 -1.68
CA ALA A 54 1.95 9.95 -1.24
C ALA A 54 0.95 9.71 -2.38
N ALA A 55 -0.15 9.03 -2.07
CA ALA A 55 -1.32 8.96 -2.93
C ALA A 55 -2.33 9.99 -2.45
N LEU A 56 -2.64 10.96 -3.31
CA LEU A 56 -3.71 11.94 -3.07
C LEU A 56 -5.01 11.40 -3.66
N ASN A 57 -5.93 10.99 -2.81
CA ASN A 57 -7.24 10.48 -3.21
C ASN A 57 -8.27 11.60 -3.17
N THR A 58 -9.07 11.73 -4.22
CA THR A 58 -10.14 12.73 -4.32
C THR A 58 -11.48 12.02 -4.52
N GLY A 59 -12.40 12.25 -3.59
CA GLY A 59 -13.78 11.77 -3.63
C GLY A 59 -14.66 12.56 -4.59
N THR A 60 -15.88 12.09 -4.81
CA THR A 60 -16.85 12.66 -5.76
C THR A 60 -17.25 14.10 -5.44
N TYR A 61 -17.22 14.50 -4.17
CA TYR A 61 -17.51 15.86 -3.72
C TYR A 61 -16.27 16.76 -3.61
N GLY A 62 -15.13 16.34 -4.18
CA GLY A 62 -13.89 17.11 -4.15
C GLY A 62 -13.12 17.03 -2.82
N THR A 63 -13.66 16.36 -1.81
CA THR A 63 -12.92 16.04 -0.59
C THR A 63 -11.69 15.21 -0.92
N ALA A 64 -10.52 15.64 -0.43
CA ALA A 64 -9.26 14.97 -0.68
C ALA A 64 -8.64 14.43 0.61
N GLY A 65 -7.94 13.30 0.50
CA GLY A 65 -7.19 12.67 1.57
C GLY A 65 -5.89 12.08 1.06
N THR A 66 -4.85 12.13 1.90
CA THR A 66 -3.51 11.63 1.54
C THR A 66 -3.24 10.31 2.24
N ALA A 67 -2.85 9.30 1.47
CA ALA A 67 -2.30 8.04 1.98
C ALA A 67 -0.79 8.01 1.74
N ASN A 68 -0.01 7.87 2.81
CA ASN A 68 1.45 7.73 2.72
C ASN A 68 1.82 6.27 2.39
N VAL A 69 2.72 6.10 1.43
CA VAL A 69 3.18 4.80 0.94
C VAL A 69 4.70 4.73 1.15
N LEU A 70 5.15 3.78 1.96
CA LEU A 70 6.57 3.46 2.11
C LEU A 70 6.91 2.31 1.18
N VAL A 71 7.95 2.47 0.35
CA VAL A 71 8.55 1.37 -0.40
C VAL A 71 10.01 1.25 0.05
N VAL A 72 10.37 0.13 0.66
CA VAL A 72 11.75 -0.14 1.08
C VAL A 72 12.54 -0.80 -0.04
N ASP A 73 13.87 -0.72 0.02
CA ASP A 73 14.71 -1.60 -0.78
C ASP A 73 14.62 -3.03 -0.23
N ALA A 74 14.03 -3.94 -0.99
CA ALA A 74 13.72 -5.28 -0.50
C ALA A 74 14.97 -6.10 -0.15
N ASN A 75 16.06 -5.97 -0.92
CA ASN A 75 17.32 -6.64 -0.62
C ASN A 75 17.92 -6.12 0.69
N HIS A 76 17.92 -4.81 0.89
CA HIS A 76 18.42 -4.22 2.13
C HIS A 76 17.54 -4.58 3.34
N ALA A 77 16.23 -4.54 3.17
CA ALA A 77 15.28 -4.81 4.23
C ALA A 77 15.34 -6.28 4.70
N THR A 78 15.39 -7.24 3.77
CA THR A 78 15.51 -8.67 4.10
C THR A 78 16.86 -9.02 4.75
N GLN A 79 17.96 -8.37 4.33
CA GLN A 79 19.27 -8.55 4.97
C GLN A 79 19.34 -7.96 6.38
N SER A 80 18.72 -6.81 6.61
CA SER A 80 18.71 -6.15 7.92
C SER A 80 17.73 -6.76 8.91
N GLN A 81 16.73 -7.51 8.43
CA GLN A 81 15.69 -8.15 9.23
C GLN A 81 15.54 -9.65 8.92
N PRO A 82 16.60 -10.46 9.07
CA PRO A 82 16.61 -11.86 8.60
C PRO A 82 15.63 -12.78 9.32
N THR A 83 15.09 -12.36 10.47
CA THR A 83 14.12 -13.12 11.28
C THR A 83 12.68 -12.59 11.19
N PHE A 84 12.43 -11.52 10.41
CA PHE A 84 11.10 -10.95 10.28
C PHE A 84 10.30 -11.74 9.26
N ASN A 85 9.12 -12.23 9.69
CA ASN A 85 8.17 -12.89 8.79
C ASN A 85 7.38 -11.88 7.94
N ALA A 86 7.43 -10.59 8.31
CA ALA A 86 6.67 -9.52 7.68
C ALA A 86 7.47 -8.21 7.79
N ILE A 87 7.80 -7.59 6.66
CA ILE A 87 8.65 -6.39 6.59
C ILE A 87 7.80 -5.22 6.06
N PRO A 88 7.62 -4.13 6.84
CA PRO A 88 6.85 -2.98 6.41
C PRO A 88 7.44 -2.30 5.17
N GLY A 89 6.58 -1.98 4.21
CA GLY A 89 6.96 -1.28 2.98
C GLY A 89 7.65 -2.17 1.95
N LEU A 90 7.70 -3.50 2.13
CA LEU A 90 7.97 -4.39 1.01
C LEU A 90 6.88 -4.20 -0.03
N ALA A 91 7.32 -4.15 -1.29
CA ALA A 91 6.43 -4.06 -2.42
C ALA A 91 6.97 -4.95 -3.54
N SER A 92 6.06 -5.48 -4.36
CA SER A 92 6.39 -6.23 -5.56
C SER A 92 5.65 -5.66 -6.75
N SER A 93 6.31 -5.58 -7.90
CA SER A 93 5.63 -5.29 -9.15
C SER A 93 5.31 -6.59 -9.85
N GLU A 94 4.08 -6.70 -10.36
CA GLU A 94 3.76 -7.73 -11.34
C GLU A 94 4.57 -7.51 -12.62
N VAL A 95 4.90 -8.62 -13.29
CA VAL A 95 5.67 -8.65 -14.55
C VAL A 95 4.83 -8.06 -15.69
N PRO A 96 5.41 -7.39 -16.70
CA PRO A 96 4.67 -6.77 -17.82
C PRO A 96 3.60 -7.70 -18.44
N PRO A 97 2.47 -7.16 -18.95
CA PRO A 97 2.33 -5.80 -19.46
C PRO A 97 1.73 -4.76 -18.50
N ASN A 98 1.09 -5.17 -17.39
CA ASN A 98 0.44 -4.26 -16.45
C ASN A 98 1.22 -4.24 -15.14
N THR A 99 2.04 -3.20 -14.94
CA THR A 99 2.91 -3.09 -13.77
C THR A 99 2.14 -2.49 -12.60
N THR A 100 1.40 -3.33 -11.89
CA THR A 100 0.82 -2.98 -10.59
C THR A 100 1.80 -3.32 -9.49
N LEU A 101 2.00 -2.37 -8.58
CA LEU A 101 2.69 -2.53 -7.33
C LEU A 101 1.72 -3.11 -6.31
N ASP A 102 2.02 -4.31 -5.78
CA ASP A 102 1.36 -4.89 -4.62
C ASP A 102 2.15 -4.51 -3.36
N LEU A 103 1.49 -3.84 -2.41
CA LEU A 103 2.04 -3.49 -1.10
C LEU A 103 1.79 -4.57 -0.03
N GLY A 104 1.27 -5.72 -0.43
CA GLY A 104 0.90 -6.84 0.43
C GLY A 104 -0.39 -6.62 1.21
N ALA A 105 -0.63 -7.56 2.12
CA ALA A 105 -1.80 -7.61 3.00
C ALA A 105 -1.89 -6.40 3.96
N SER A 106 -2.91 -5.56 3.79
CA SER A 106 -3.14 -4.35 4.62
C SER A 106 -3.43 -4.61 6.11
N PHE A 107 -3.71 -5.85 6.51
CA PHE A 107 -4.43 -6.19 7.74
C PHE A 107 -3.55 -6.62 8.93
N PHE A 108 -2.22 -6.60 8.82
CA PHE A 108 -1.36 -7.19 9.88
C PHE A 108 -0.40 -6.26 10.63
N PHE A 109 -0.18 -5.02 10.19
CA PHE A 109 0.88 -4.19 10.81
C PHE A 109 0.36 -3.18 11.84
N GLY A 110 0.00 -3.68 13.03
CA GLY A 110 -0.09 -2.86 14.27
C GLY A 110 -1.04 -1.66 14.23
N ARG A 111 -1.96 -1.62 13.27
CA ARG A 111 -2.97 -0.58 13.11
C ARG A 111 -4.34 -1.19 13.34
N VAL A 112 -5.19 -0.47 14.07
CA VAL A 112 -6.61 -0.82 14.17
C VAL A 112 -7.23 -0.61 12.80
N ILE A 113 -7.57 -1.71 12.13
CA ILE A 113 -8.33 -1.70 10.87
C ILE A 113 -9.79 -1.95 11.21
N SER A 114 -10.66 -1.22 10.52
CA SER A 114 -12.07 -1.17 10.81
C SER A 114 -12.93 -1.17 9.56
N THR A 115 -13.73 -2.23 9.38
CA THR A 115 -14.67 -2.38 8.26
C THR A 115 -16.08 -2.18 8.74
N LEU A 116 -16.85 -1.33 8.04
CA LEU A 116 -18.14 -0.90 8.53
C LEU A 116 -19.26 -0.96 7.52
N ILE A 117 -20.41 -1.29 8.08
CA ILE A 117 -21.66 -1.46 7.37
C ILE A 117 -22.40 -0.14 7.44
N GLU A 118 -22.82 0.35 6.27
CA GLU A 118 -23.69 1.53 6.15
C GLU A 118 -24.90 1.38 7.10
N ASN A 119 -25.18 2.43 7.88
CA ASN A 119 -26.25 2.49 8.90
C ASN A 119 -26.12 1.56 10.13
N GLN A 120 -24.93 1.05 10.48
CA GLN A 120 -24.74 0.25 11.71
C GLN A 120 -23.90 0.97 12.78
N SER A 121 -24.34 0.88 14.04
CA SER A 121 -23.59 1.38 15.21
C SER A 121 -22.51 0.37 15.63
N ALA A 122 -21.31 0.85 15.93
CA ALA A 122 -20.23 0.02 16.46
C ALA A 122 -20.04 0.24 17.96
N PRO A 123 -20.18 -0.80 18.80
CA PRO A 123 -19.99 -0.68 20.25
C PRO A 123 -18.55 -0.25 20.60
N GLY A 124 -18.42 0.78 21.45
CA GLY A 124 -17.12 1.20 22.02
C GLY A 124 -16.41 2.37 21.31
N ILE A 125 -16.97 2.94 20.25
CA ILE A 125 -16.38 4.08 19.52
C ILE A 125 -17.37 5.27 19.51
N PRO A 126 -17.04 6.43 20.11
CA PRO A 126 -17.97 7.54 20.30
C PRO A 126 -18.03 8.47 19.07
N ILE A 127 -18.05 7.89 17.86
CA ILE A 127 -18.11 8.62 16.59
C ILE A 127 -19.29 8.04 15.80
N PRO A 128 -20.23 8.86 15.30
CA PRO A 128 -21.32 8.36 14.46
C PRO A 128 -20.73 7.77 13.18
N GLY A 129 -20.80 6.45 13.08
CA GLY A 129 -21.02 5.78 11.82
C GLY A 129 -19.99 5.99 10.71
N PRO A 130 -19.10 5.01 10.44
CA PRO A 130 -18.93 3.83 11.30
C PRO A 130 -17.40 3.46 11.50
N ALA A 131 -16.99 2.78 12.62
CA ALA A 131 -15.67 2.12 12.92
C ALA A 131 -15.80 0.68 13.58
N PHE A 132 -15.16 -0.43 13.12
CA PHE A 132 -15.11 -1.78 13.78
C PHE A 132 -13.68 -2.14 14.21
N ALA A 133 -13.30 -2.15 15.48
CA ALA A 133 -11.90 -2.43 15.88
C ALA A 133 -11.71 -3.87 16.38
N TYR A 134 -10.69 -4.57 15.87
CA TYR A 134 -10.11 -5.75 16.54
C TYR A 134 -8.82 -5.33 17.25
N THR A 135 -8.67 -5.74 18.51
CA THR A 135 -7.40 -5.71 19.26
C THR A 135 -7.15 -7.10 19.86
N PRO A 136 -5.90 -7.59 19.88
CA PRO A 136 -5.53 -8.80 20.61
C PRO A 136 -5.89 -8.73 22.09
#